data_AF-A0A830CVV4-F1
#
_entry.id   AF-A0A830CVV4-F1
#
_cell.length_a   1.000
_cell.length_b   1.000
_cell.length_c   1.000
_cell.angle_alpha   90.00
_cell.angle_beta   90.00
_cell.angle_gamma   90.00
#
_symmetry.space_group_name_H-M   'P 1'
#
loop_
_entity.id
_entity.type
_entity.pdbx_description
1 polymer ?
#
loop_
_entity_poly.entity_id
_entity_poly.type
_entity_poly.pdbx_seq_one_letter_code
_entity_poly.pdbx_strand_id
1 'polypeptide(L)'
;MKLIEEENARTVTFSKRRAGLFKKATELSIRCGAQIAIIIFSLSGRVYSFVHPNVESAVGHCVDRNQMLNLQDSAHSSRACSALFAELKELCDEKTKN
;
A
#
# COMPACT_ATOMS: atom_id res chain seq x y z
N MET A 1 -4.59 19.46 8.48
CA MET A 1 -5.48 18.30 8.22
C MET A 1 -6.07 17.87 9.56
N LYS A 2 -7.37 17.58 9.65
CA LYS A 2 -8.03 17.13 10.90
C LYS A 2 -8.78 15.82 10.64
N LEU A 3 -9.01 15.05 11.69
CA LEU A 3 -9.85 13.85 11.62
C LEU A 3 -11.30 14.25 11.28
N ILE A 4 -11.97 13.42 10.48
CA ILE A 4 -13.39 13.61 10.17
C ILE A 4 -14.17 12.78 11.19
N GLU A 5 -14.83 13.48 12.11
CA GLU A 5 -15.56 12.85 13.21
C GLU A 5 -16.86 12.21 12.73
N GLU A 6 -17.60 12.89 11.85
CA GLU A 6 -18.88 12.42 11.33
C GLU A 6 -18.68 11.24 10.38
N GLU A 7 -19.39 10.14 10.67
CA GLU A 7 -19.15 8.84 10.05
C GLU A 7 -19.47 8.80 8.55
N ASN A 8 -20.59 9.40 8.12
CA ASN A 8 -20.98 9.41 6.72
C ASN A 8 -20.00 10.24 5.88
N ALA A 9 -19.66 11.43 6.34
CA ALA A 9 -18.68 12.31 5.73
C ALA A 9 -17.32 11.64 5.69
N ARG A 10 -16.91 10.92 6.74
CA ARG A 10 -15.67 10.14 6.77
C ARG A 10 -15.69 9.03 5.72
N THR A 11 -16.77 8.28 5.61
CA THR A 11 -16.91 7.16 4.66
C THR A 11 -16.92 7.63 3.21
N VAL A 12 -17.68 8.70 2.91
CA VAL A 12 -17.71 9.33 1.58
C VAL A 12 -16.34 9.91 1.23
N THR A 13 -15.71 10.61 2.18
CA THR A 13 -14.40 11.23 1.96
C THR A 13 -13.32 10.18 1.76
N PHE A 14 -13.34 9.09 2.54
CA PHE A 14 -12.43 7.95 2.35
C PHE A 14 -12.53 7.41 0.94
N SER A 15 -13.76 7.15 0.46
CA SER A 15 -14.00 6.62 -0.87
C SER A 15 -13.46 7.52 -1.97
N LYS A 16 -13.74 8.83 -1.89
CA LYS A 16 -13.26 9.83 -2.86
C LYS A 16 -11.75 10.00 -2.83
N ARG A 17 -11.14 10.11 -1.64
CA ARG A 17 -9.69 10.28 -1.49
C ARG A 17 -8.92 9.05 -1.92
N ARG A 18 -9.39 7.86 -1.58
CA ARG A 18 -8.81 6.60 -2.03
C ARG A 18 -8.79 6.51 -3.57
N ALA A 19 -9.91 6.80 -4.22
CA ALA A 19 -9.98 6.80 -5.68
C ALA A 19 -9.05 7.85 -6.31
N GLY A 20 -9.03 9.07 -5.78
CA GLY A 20 -8.13 10.13 -6.23
C GLY A 20 -6.65 9.79 -6.04
N LEU A 21 -6.30 9.18 -4.92
CA LEU A 21 -4.95 8.72 -4.62
C LEU A 21 -4.49 7.66 -5.61
N PHE A 22 -5.32 6.65 -5.89
CA PHE A 22 -4.99 5.61 -6.86
C PHE A 22 -4.81 6.18 -8.26
N LYS A 23 -5.70 7.09 -8.69
CA LYS A 23 -5.55 7.77 -9.99
C LYS A 23 -4.22 8.52 -10.08
N LYS A 24 -3.83 9.25 -9.03
CA LYS A 24 -2.56 9.98 -9.00
C LYS A 24 -1.35 9.06 -8.97
N ALA A 25 -1.43 7.94 -8.24
CA ALA A 25 -0.40 6.92 -8.25
C ALA A 25 -0.20 6.32 -9.65
N THR A 26 -1.28 6.00 -10.36
CA THR A 26 -1.24 5.56 -11.76
C THR A 26 -0.61 6.61 -12.68
N GLU A 27 -1.05 7.87 -12.59
CA GLU A 27 -0.48 8.96 -13.40
C GLU A 27 1.02 9.13 -13.15
N LEU A 28 1.45 9.09 -11.89
CA LEU A 28 2.84 9.22 -11.49
C LEU A 28 3.69 8.03 -11.95
N SER A 29 3.17 6.81 -11.80
CA SER A 29 3.87 5.59 -12.19
C SER A 29 4.12 5.57 -13.70
N ILE A 30 3.13 5.96 -14.50
CA ILE A 30 3.25 6.04 -15.96
C ILE A 30 4.19 7.17 -16.37
N ARG A 31 4.08 8.36 -15.78
CA ARG A 31 4.88 9.53 -16.20
C ARG A 31 6.36 9.40 -15.87
N CYS A 32 6.68 8.82 -14.72
CA CYS A 32 8.04 8.81 -14.20
C CYS A 32 8.66 7.41 -14.19
N GLY A 33 7.93 6.37 -14.63
CA GLY A 33 8.35 4.98 -14.45
C GLY A 33 8.50 4.60 -12.98
N ALA A 34 7.75 5.28 -12.09
CA ALA A 34 7.90 5.10 -10.66
C ALA A 34 7.29 3.77 -10.20
N GLN A 35 8.04 3.01 -9.41
CA GLN A 35 7.53 1.85 -8.69
C GLN A 35 6.79 2.32 -7.44
N ILE A 36 5.52 1.93 -7.30
CA ILE A 36 4.63 2.42 -6.23
C ILE A 36 3.83 1.25 -5.66
N ALA A 37 3.78 1.15 -4.33
CA ALA A 37 2.87 0.27 -3.60
C ALA A 37 2.10 1.09 -2.54
N ILE A 38 0.78 0.90 -2.50
CA ILE A 38 -0.13 1.57 -1.56
C ILE A 38 -1.03 0.50 -0.93
N ILE A 39 -1.17 0.53 0.39
CA ILE A 39 -2.11 -0.30 1.16
C ILE A 39 -2.92 0.62 2.06
N ILE A 40 -4.24 0.41 2.08
CA ILE A 40 -5.16 1.21 2.89
C ILE A 40 -6.12 0.28 3.59
N PHE A 41 -6.11 0.32 4.92
CA PHE A 41 -7.09 -0.33 5.78
C PHE A 41 -8.23 0.64 6.07
N SER A 42 -9.47 0.27 5.76
CA SER A 42 -10.64 1.04 6.18
C SER A 42 -11.01 0.70 7.63
N LEU A 43 -11.74 1.61 8.27
CA LEU A 43 -12.34 1.35 9.58
C LEU A 43 -13.35 0.18 9.55
N SER A 44 -13.86 -0.18 8.38
CA SER A 44 -14.72 -1.35 8.17
C SER A 44 -13.94 -2.66 8.00
N GLY A 45 -12.62 -2.66 8.23
CA GLY A 45 -11.77 -3.84 8.11
C GLY A 45 -11.50 -4.29 6.66
N ARG A 46 -11.86 -3.47 5.66
CA ARG A 46 -11.59 -3.78 4.25
C ARG A 46 -10.24 -3.23 3.84
N VAL A 47 -9.50 -4.01 3.07
CA VAL A 47 -8.21 -3.58 2.53
C VAL A 47 -8.33 -3.18 1.06
N TYR A 48 -7.62 -2.11 0.71
CA TYR A 48 -7.50 -1.62 -0.64
C TYR A 48 -6.04 -1.43 -0.99
N SER A 49 -5.63 -1.96 -2.14
CA SER A 49 -4.25 -1.87 -2.61
C SER A 49 -4.16 -1.28 -4.02
N PHE A 50 -3.02 -0.64 -4.29
CA PHE A 50 -2.56 -0.26 -5.62
C PHE A 50 -1.07 -0.59 -5.72
N VAL A 51 -0.67 -1.28 -6.79
CA VAL A 51 0.73 -1.66 -7.01
C VAL A 51 1.09 -1.47 -8.47
N HIS A 52 2.26 -0.91 -8.74
CA HIS A 52 2.84 -0.79 -10.07
C HIS A 52 4.37 -0.94 -10.00
N PRO A 53 5.01 -1.69 -10.93
CA PRO A 53 4.38 -2.48 -12.01
C PRO A 53 3.79 -3.80 -11.53
N ASN A 54 4.39 -4.45 -10.53
CA ASN A 54 3.90 -5.66 -9.87
C ASN A 54 4.43 -5.72 -8.43
N VAL A 55 3.86 -6.63 -7.64
CA VAL A 55 4.13 -6.76 -6.19
C VAL A 55 5.57 -7.16 -5.94
N GLU A 56 6.10 -8.07 -6.74
CA GLU A 56 7.47 -8.58 -6.65
C GLU A 56 8.49 -7.47 -6.88
N SER A 57 8.29 -6.63 -7.89
CA SER A 57 9.16 -5.51 -8.21
C SER A 57 9.08 -4.41 -7.16
N ALA A 58 7.86 -4.04 -6.73
CA ALA A 58 7.67 -2.96 -5.77
C ALA A 58 8.22 -3.29 -4.38
N VAL A 59 8.11 -4.54 -3.94
CA VAL A 59 8.56 -4.93 -2.60
C VAL A 59 9.95 -5.55 -2.58
N GLY A 60 10.37 -6.24 -3.66
CA GLY A 60 11.75 -6.71 -3.81
C GLY A 60 12.75 -5.58 -3.60
N HIS A 61 12.49 -4.40 -4.18
CA HIS A 61 13.30 -3.21 -3.96
C HIS A 61 13.12 -2.54 -2.60
N CYS A 62 11.96 -2.68 -1.95
CA CYS A 62 11.72 -2.09 -0.64
C CYS A 62 12.42 -2.87 0.47
N VAL A 63 12.47 -4.21 0.36
CA VAL A 63 13.23 -5.09 1.26
C VAL A 63 14.74 -4.87 1.07
N ASP A 64 15.18 -4.80 -0.19
CA ASP A 64 16.59 -4.55 -0.55
C ASP A 64 17.06 -3.15 -0.08
N ARG A 65 16.23 -2.12 -0.25
CA ARG A 65 16.55 -0.76 0.21
C ARG A 65 16.47 -0.62 1.74
N ASN A 66 15.62 -1.38 2.42
CA ASN A 66 15.64 -1.46 3.89
C ASN A 66 16.87 -2.21 4.42
N GLN A 67 17.47 -3.14 3.66
CA GLN A 67 18.78 -3.71 4.03
C GLN A 67 19.90 -2.66 3.99
N MET A 68 19.86 -1.69 3.08
CA MET A 68 20.84 -0.59 3.06
C MET A 68 20.65 0.45 4.18
N LEU A 69 19.45 0.60 4.75
CA LEU A 69 19.16 1.59 5.80
C LEU A 69 19.35 1.07 7.24
N ASN A 70 19.64 -0.23 7.42
CA ASN A 70 19.82 -0.85 8.74
C ASN A 70 21.29 -1.20 9.04
N LEU A 71 22.12 -0.18 9.29
CA LEU A 71 23.31 -0.38 10.13
C LEU A 71 22.98 -0.39 11.64
N GLN A 72 21.73 -0.19 12.07
CA GLN A 72 21.31 -0.36 13.47
C GLN A 72 19.85 -0.88 13.55
N ASP A 73 19.62 -1.92 14.35
CA ASP A 73 18.35 -2.59 14.72
C ASP A 73 17.76 -3.68 13.78
N SER A 74 18.29 -4.90 13.92
CA SER A 74 18.15 -6.01 12.96
C SER A 74 17.15 -7.15 13.29
N ALA A 75 16.22 -7.04 14.24
CA ALA A 75 15.38 -8.19 14.60
C ALA A 75 13.86 -8.00 14.45
N HIS A 76 13.34 -6.78 14.66
CA HIS A 76 11.89 -6.57 14.72
C HIS A 76 11.25 -6.15 13.39
N SER A 77 12.02 -5.49 12.52
CA SER A 77 11.53 -4.92 11.25
C SER A 77 11.41 -5.97 10.13
N SER A 78 12.28 -6.99 10.13
CA SER A 78 12.30 -8.05 9.12
C SER A 78 11.03 -8.92 9.10
N ARG A 79 10.45 -9.22 10.28
CA ARG A 79 9.22 -10.01 10.39
C ARG A 79 7.96 -9.23 9.99
N ALA A 80 7.93 -7.93 10.27
CA ALA A 80 6.81 -7.06 9.89
C ALA A 80 6.73 -6.93 8.36
N CYS A 81 7.88 -6.82 7.69
CA CYS A 81 7.94 -6.71 6.23
C CYS A 81 7.52 -8.01 5.53
N SER A 82 7.92 -9.18 6.02
CA SER A 82 7.48 -10.47 5.46
C SER A 82 6.01 -10.76 5.70
N ALA A 83 5.47 -10.38 6.86
CA ALA A 83 4.05 -10.52 7.18
C ALA A 83 3.18 -9.60 6.30
N LEU A 84 3.57 -8.33 6.15
CA LEU A 84 2.95 -7.39 5.22
C LEU A 84 3.02 -7.88 3.77
N PHE A 85 4.07 -8.63 3.42
CA PHE A 85 4.22 -9.19 2.08
C PHE A 85 3.31 -10.38 1.83
N ALA A 86 3.16 -11.28 2.81
CA ALA A 86 2.19 -12.36 2.77
C ALA A 86 0.76 -11.80 2.69
N GLU A 87 0.45 -10.79 3.50
CA GLU A 87 -0.86 -10.14 3.53
C GLU A 87 -1.16 -9.36 2.23
N LEU A 88 -0.17 -8.67 1.67
CA LEU A 88 -0.25 -8.05 0.33
C LEU A 88 -0.53 -9.06 -0.78
N LYS A 89 0.14 -10.21 -0.73
CA LYS A 89 0.01 -11.27 -1.72
C LYS A 89 -1.38 -11.90 -1.64
N GLU A 90 -1.84 -12.25 -0.44
CA GLU A 90 -3.19 -12.78 -0.20
C GLU A 90 -4.28 -11.80 -0.68
N LEU A 91 -4.14 -10.51 -0.36
CA LEU A 91 -5.09 -9.47 -0.77
C LEU A 91 -5.11 -9.20 -2.28
N CYS A 92 -3.98 -9.38 -2.96
CA CYS A 92 -3.90 -9.25 -4.41
C CYS A 92 -4.48 -10.49 -5.12
N ASP A 93 -4.24 -11.69 -4.60
CA ASP A 93 -4.77 -12.95 -5.16
C ASP A 93 -6.32 -13.02 -5.07
N GLU A 94 -6.92 -12.41 -4.05
CA GLU A 94 -8.38 -12.36 -3.87
C GLU A 94 -9.08 -11.42 -4.88
N LYS A 95 -8.37 -10.40 -5.39
CA LYS A 95 -8.88 -9.43 -6.38
C LYS A 95 -8.87 -9.96 -7.81
N THR A 96 -8.10 -11.01 -8.12
CA THR A 96 -8.01 -11.60 -9.47
C THR A 96 -9.11 -12.62 -9.77
N LYS A 97 -9.94 -12.98 -8.78
CA LYS A 97 -11.00 -14.00 -8.89
C LYS A 97 -12.42 -13.47 -9.17
N ASN A 98 -12.61 -12.17 -9.30
CA ASN A 98 -13.91 -11.54 -9.63
C ASN A 98 -13.83 -10.67 -10.87
#